data_AF-A0A9J7DUR0-F1
#
_entry.id   AF-A0A9J7DUR0-F1
#
_cell.length_a   1.000
_cell.length_b   1.000
_cell.length_c   1.000
_cell.angle_alpha   90.00
_cell.angle_beta   90.00
_cell.angle_gamma   90.00
#
_symmetry.space_group_name_H-M   'P 1'
#
loop_
_entity.id
_entity.type
_entity.pdbx_description
1 polymer ?
#
loop_
_entity_poly.entity_id
_entity_poly.type
_entity_poly.pdbx_seq_one_letter_code
_entity_poly.pdbx_strand_id
1 'polypeptide(L)'
;MQETPVKVTAGIAAGEVNEALQHQIKVLSWTVERERAARVSACRKAERAALRALRPLEHPASPAAAARRQAAAQLERDLAKLQTEWTMFVARSGLVKFPSEPGQYAHALQLHKDKQREIRRQLETRLASLQAEVRQQLLLHRPWRCVEADFAEFPAPELAAVLSSKSVDVGTIKYPAPSTGQTEDTIFVTPAQLAKLRELVTELQSDDVKLELLPLDNTVCAA
;
A
#
# COMPACT_ATOMS: atom_id res chain seq x y z
N MET A 1 16.76 39.83 29.65
CA MET A 1 17.02 41.13 28.98
C MET A 1 15.85 41.36 28.03
N GLN A 2 15.09 42.45 28.20
CA GLN A 2 13.96 42.81 27.34
C GLN A 2 14.49 43.57 26.12
N GLU A 3 14.29 43.04 24.92
CA GLU A 3 14.61 43.74 23.67
C GLU A 3 13.54 44.81 23.42
N THR A 4 13.92 46.07 23.46
CA THR A 4 13.04 47.22 23.16
C THR A 4 13.14 47.57 21.67
N PRO A 5 12.00 47.70 20.96
CA PRO A 5 12.03 48.07 19.56
C PRO A 5 12.40 49.55 19.41
N VAL A 6 13.57 49.83 18.81
CA VAL A 6 14.00 51.18 18.48
C VAL A 6 13.46 51.56 17.10
N LYS A 7 12.60 52.57 17.04
CA LYS A 7 12.07 53.12 15.80
C LYS A 7 13.04 54.18 15.27
N VAL A 8 13.71 53.89 14.17
CA VAL A 8 14.65 54.81 13.51
C VAL A 8 13.87 55.69 12.53
N THR A 9 13.87 57.01 12.76
CA THR A 9 13.34 58.00 11.81
C THR A 9 14.47 58.60 10.98
N ALA A 10 14.24 58.78 9.68
CA ALA A 10 15.23 59.29 8.74
C ALA A 10 15.53 60.78 9.01
N GLY A 11 16.71 61.07 9.56
CA GLY A 11 17.30 62.41 9.57
C GLY A 11 18.10 62.64 8.29
N ILE A 12 17.96 63.83 7.70
CA ILE A 12 18.66 64.24 6.48
C ILE A 12 20.13 64.49 6.81
N ALA A 13 21.00 63.51 6.59
CA ALA A 13 22.45 63.66 6.61
C ALA A 13 23.06 62.94 5.40
N ALA A 14 23.98 63.64 4.71
CA ALA A 14 24.83 63.26 3.58
C ALA A 14 24.57 61.88 2.92
N GLY A 15 24.11 61.91 1.65
CA GLY A 15 23.51 60.80 0.91
C GLY A 15 24.28 59.47 0.87
N GLU A 16 25.61 59.47 0.85
CA GLU A 16 26.39 58.22 0.70
C GLU A 16 26.47 57.40 2.00
N VAL A 17 26.61 58.07 3.15
CA VAL A 17 26.69 57.39 4.46
C VAL A 17 25.33 56.82 4.83
N ASN A 18 24.25 57.51 4.48
CA ASN A 18 22.89 57.05 4.72
C ASN A 18 22.52 55.83 3.85
N GLU A 19 22.93 55.79 2.58
CA GLU A 19 22.72 54.64 1.70
C GLU A 19 23.52 53.41 2.13
N ALA A 20 24.78 53.59 2.52
CA ALA A 20 25.62 52.50 3.04
C ALA A 20 25.03 51.90 4.33
N LEU A 21 24.52 52.74 5.24
CA LEU A 21 23.83 52.30 6.45
C LEU A 21 22.52 51.56 6.14
N GLN A 22 21.72 52.04 5.18
CA GLN A 22 20.50 51.35 4.75
C GLN A 22 20.81 49.98 4.13
N HIS A 23 21.86 49.88 3.32
CA HIS A 23 22.30 48.61 2.76
C HIS A 23 22.77 47.64 3.86
N GLN A 24 23.54 48.13 4.84
CA GLN A 24 23.96 47.33 5.99
C GLN A 24 22.76 46.83 6.81
N ILE A 25 21.77 47.69 7.09
CA ILE A 25 20.55 47.30 7.80
C ILE A 25 19.79 46.21 7.03
N LYS A 26 19.71 46.29 5.71
CA LYS A 26 19.04 45.28 4.86
C LYS A 26 19.77 43.93 4.86
N VAL A 27 21.10 43.93 4.83
CA VAL A 27 21.89 42.70 4.93
C VAL A 27 21.75 42.07 6.33
N LEU A 28 21.77 42.90 7.37
CA LEU A 28 21.57 42.44 8.75
C LEU A 28 20.15 41.89 8.96
N SER A 29 19.11 42.53 8.41
CA SER A 29 17.74 42.00 8.53
C SER A 29 17.62 40.63 7.86
N TRP A 30 18.22 40.45 6.67
CA TRP A 30 18.16 39.18 5.95
C TRP A 30 18.92 38.06 6.68
N THR A 31 20.08 38.37 7.25
CA THR A 31 20.86 37.39 8.04
C THR A 31 20.12 36.98 9.31
N VAL A 32 19.50 37.94 10.02
CA VAL A 32 18.66 37.66 11.20
C VAL A 32 17.44 36.82 10.83
N GLU A 33 16.76 37.10 9.72
CA GLU A 33 15.64 36.28 9.24
C GLU A 33 16.07 34.86 8.91
N ARG A 34 17.23 34.69 8.29
CA ARG A 34 17.79 33.37 7.98
C ARG A 34 18.15 32.59 9.24
N GLU A 35 18.76 33.22 10.24
CA GLU A 35 19.02 32.59 11.53
C GLU A 35 17.73 32.21 12.26
N ARG A 36 16.74 33.11 12.25
CA ARG A 36 15.42 32.84 12.84
C ARG A 36 14.75 31.64 12.15
N ALA A 37 14.80 31.57 10.83
CA ALA A 37 14.29 30.44 10.07
C ALA A 37 15.02 29.14 10.40
N ALA A 38 16.35 29.18 10.57
CA ALA A 38 17.15 28.03 10.99
C ALA A 38 16.75 27.55 12.39
N ARG A 39 16.60 28.45 13.37
CA ARG A 39 16.16 28.12 14.74
C ARG A 39 14.75 27.52 14.74
N VAL A 40 13.81 28.13 14.01
CA VAL A 40 12.45 27.59 13.85
C VAL A 40 12.46 26.20 13.20
N SER A 41 13.30 25.99 12.19
CA SER A 41 13.43 24.69 11.53
C SER A 41 14.00 23.62 12.47
N ALA A 42 14.93 23.97 13.35
CA ALA A 42 15.53 23.08 14.34
C ALA A 42 14.51 22.66 15.42
N CYS A 43 13.77 23.62 15.99
CA CYS A 43 12.70 23.30 16.95
C CYS A 43 11.60 22.44 16.30
N ARG A 44 11.16 22.81 15.09
CA ARG A 44 10.17 22.04 14.32
C ARG A 44 10.68 20.66 13.90
N LYS A 45 11.99 20.40 13.89
CA LYS A 45 12.54 19.09 13.53
C LYS A 45 12.16 18.04 14.56
N ALA A 46 12.26 18.36 15.85
CA ALA A 46 11.85 17.47 16.94
C ALA A 46 10.32 17.25 16.92
N GLU A 47 9.54 18.31 16.75
CA GLU A 47 8.08 18.24 16.63
C GLU A 47 7.65 17.38 15.44
N ARG A 48 8.26 17.59 14.26
CA ARG A 48 8.00 16.79 13.06
C ARG A 48 8.42 15.33 13.25
N ALA A 49 9.50 15.06 13.96
CA ALA A 49 9.92 13.69 14.25
C ALA A 49 8.90 12.98 15.17
N ALA A 50 8.41 13.66 16.20
CA ALA A 50 7.35 13.15 17.07
C ALA A 50 6.05 12.89 16.28
N LEU A 51 5.63 13.82 15.41
CA LEU A 51 4.45 13.65 14.56
C LEU A 51 4.62 12.51 13.54
N ARG A 52 5.81 12.34 12.97
CA ARG A 52 6.11 11.23 12.04
C ARG A 52 6.22 9.87 12.72
N ALA A 53 6.49 9.83 14.02
CA ALA A 53 6.48 8.59 14.81
C ALA A 53 5.06 8.07 15.06
N LEU A 54 4.04 8.95 14.97
CA LEU A 54 2.65 8.54 15.06
C LEU A 54 2.20 7.82 13.78
N ARG A 55 1.29 6.86 13.93
CA ARG A 55 0.72 6.13 12.80
C ARG A 55 -0.14 7.09 11.95
N PRO A 56 0.03 7.11 10.62
CA PRO A 56 -0.84 7.87 9.74
C PRO A 56 -2.31 7.45 9.92
N LEU A 57 -3.19 8.44 10.05
CA LEU A 57 -4.63 8.22 10.09
C LEU A 57 -5.18 8.27 8.66
N GLU A 58 -5.72 7.16 8.18
CA GLU A 58 -6.41 7.12 6.90
C GLU A 58 -7.91 7.20 7.11
N HIS A 59 -8.61 8.05 6.35
CA HIS A 59 -10.06 8.10 6.37
C HIS A 59 -10.61 7.13 5.33
N PRO A 60 -11.16 5.96 5.74
CA PRO A 60 -11.56 4.94 4.81
C PRO A 60 -12.66 5.45 3.88
N ALA A 61 -13.63 6.23 4.38
CA ALA A 61 -14.75 6.75 3.60
C ALA A 61 -14.43 8.00 2.75
N SER A 62 -13.16 8.43 2.68
CA SER A 62 -12.78 9.54 1.82
C SER A 62 -13.15 9.25 0.35
N PRO A 63 -13.53 10.27 -0.44
CA PRO A 63 -13.98 10.07 -1.82
C PRO A 63 -12.90 9.38 -2.67
N ALA A 64 -11.62 9.71 -2.46
CA ALA A 64 -10.50 9.06 -3.14
C ALA A 64 -10.32 7.58 -2.73
N ALA A 65 -10.56 7.22 -1.46
CA ALA A 65 -10.52 5.83 -1.03
C ALA A 65 -11.75 5.03 -1.50
N ALA A 66 -12.92 5.66 -1.54
CA ALA A 66 -14.15 5.07 -2.06
C ALA A 66 -14.06 4.78 -3.57
N ALA A 67 -13.57 5.74 -4.37
CA ALA A 67 -13.38 5.58 -5.80
C ALA A 67 -12.43 4.42 -6.12
N ARG A 68 -11.31 4.31 -5.38
CA ARG A 68 -10.37 3.18 -5.51
C ARG A 68 -11.01 1.83 -5.20
N ARG A 69 -11.80 1.74 -4.13
CA ARG A 69 -12.55 0.50 -3.79
C ARG A 69 -13.59 0.14 -4.84
N GLN A 70 -14.28 1.12 -5.42
CA GLN A 70 -15.23 0.88 -6.51
C GLN A 70 -14.53 0.36 -7.78
N ALA A 71 -13.37 0.92 -8.13
CA ALA A 71 -12.57 0.45 -9.25
C ALA A 71 -12.10 -1.01 -9.04
N ALA A 72 -11.60 -1.34 -7.85
CA ALA A 72 -11.23 -2.72 -7.50
C ALA A 72 -12.43 -3.68 -7.59
N ALA A 73 -13.59 -3.31 -7.03
CA ALA A 73 -14.81 -4.11 -7.10
C ALA A 73 -15.32 -4.30 -8.53
N GLN A 74 -15.08 -3.34 -9.42
CA GLN A 74 -15.42 -3.48 -10.84
C GLN A 74 -14.55 -4.52 -11.53
N LEU A 75 -13.24 -4.49 -11.30
CA LEU A 75 -12.31 -5.50 -11.84
C LEU A 75 -12.63 -6.91 -11.31
N GLU A 76 -13.02 -7.04 -10.04
CA GLU A 76 -13.47 -8.31 -9.48
C GLU A 76 -14.71 -8.86 -10.21
N ARG A 77 -15.70 -8.00 -10.50
CA ARG A 77 -16.88 -8.40 -11.26
C ARG A 77 -16.52 -8.82 -12.68
N ASP A 78 -15.61 -8.10 -13.33
CA ASP A 78 -15.23 -8.39 -14.72
C ASP A 78 -14.37 -9.66 -14.81
N LEU A 79 -13.52 -9.94 -13.82
CA LEU A 79 -12.86 -11.23 -13.66
C LEU A 79 -13.85 -12.38 -13.42
N ALA A 80 -14.84 -12.18 -12.56
CA ALA A 80 -15.88 -13.18 -12.32
C ALA A 80 -16.68 -13.47 -13.59
N LYS A 81 -17.05 -12.42 -14.36
CA LYS A 81 -17.67 -12.59 -15.68
C LYS A 81 -16.77 -13.38 -16.61
N LEU A 82 -15.48 -13.01 -16.74
CA LEU A 82 -14.54 -13.73 -17.60
C LEU A 82 -14.40 -15.21 -17.17
N GLN A 83 -14.39 -15.50 -15.88
CA GLN A 83 -14.38 -16.87 -15.36
C GLN A 83 -15.64 -17.64 -15.78
N THR A 84 -16.82 -17.03 -15.69
CA THR A 84 -18.06 -17.65 -16.18
C THR A 84 -18.06 -17.84 -17.70
N GLU A 85 -17.54 -16.89 -18.47
CA GLU A 85 -17.38 -17.03 -19.93
C GLU A 85 -16.41 -18.17 -20.27
N TRP A 86 -15.29 -18.26 -19.57
CA TRP A 86 -14.28 -19.30 -19.78
C TRP A 86 -14.81 -20.69 -19.44
N THR A 87 -15.50 -20.84 -18.32
CA THR A 87 -16.12 -22.12 -17.92
C THR A 87 -17.19 -22.55 -18.93
N MET A 88 -18.03 -21.62 -19.39
CA MET A 88 -19.01 -21.89 -20.45
C MET A 88 -18.36 -22.23 -21.79
N PHE A 89 -17.25 -21.59 -22.15
CA PHE A 89 -16.46 -21.91 -23.32
C PHE A 89 -15.92 -23.34 -23.24
N VAL A 90 -15.28 -23.72 -22.13
CA VAL A 90 -14.76 -25.07 -21.91
C VAL A 90 -15.89 -26.10 -22.01
N ALA A 91 -17.02 -25.85 -21.36
CA ALA A 91 -18.19 -26.74 -21.42
C ALA A 91 -18.74 -26.91 -22.84
N ARG A 92 -18.74 -25.85 -23.67
CA ARG A 92 -19.23 -25.88 -25.05
C ARG A 92 -18.20 -26.34 -26.07
N SER A 93 -16.91 -26.35 -25.73
CA SER A 93 -15.80 -26.63 -26.66
C SER A 93 -15.85 -28.06 -27.24
N GLY A 94 -16.48 -29.01 -26.54
CA GLY A 94 -16.70 -30.37 -27.04
C GLY A 94 -17.93 -30.55 -27.94
N LEU A 95 -18.80 -29.55 -28.05
CA LEU A 95 -20.09 -29.67 -28.73
C LEU A 95 -20.02 -29.24 -30.20
N VAL A 96 -19.61 -30.16 -31.07
CA VAL A 96 -19.59 -29.92 -32.53
C VAL A 96 -20.97 -30.18 -33.13
N LYS A 97 -21.54 -29.18 -33.82
CA LYS A 97 -22.77 -29.36 -34.61
C LYS A 97 -22.40 -29.81 -36.01
N PHE A 98 -22.68 -31.07 -36.33
CA PHE A 98 -22.47 -31.61 -37.66
C PHE A 98 -23.66 -31.33 -38.58
N PRO A 99 -23.41 -31.05 -39.88
CA PRO A 99 -24.48 -30.91 -40.88
C PRO A 99 -25.15 -32.27 -41.16
N SER A 100 -26.27 -32.28 -41.89
CA SER A 100 -26.96 -33.53 -42.24
C SER A 100 -26.20 -34.36 -43.28
N GLU A 101 -25.36 -33.72 -44.11
CA GLU A 101 -24.58 -34.38 -45.16
C GLU A 101 -23.19 -34.83 -44.67
N PRO A 102 -22.84 -36.13 -44.78
CA PRO A 102 -21.58 -36.67 -44.26
C PRO A 102 -20.33 -36.14 -44.97
N GLY A 103 -20.45 -35.76 -46.25
CA GLY A 103 -19.33 -35.19 -47.02
C GLY A 103 -18.82 -33.84 -46.48
N GLN A 104 -19.65 -33.13 -45.70
CA GLN A 104 -19.32 -31.81 -45.15
C GLN A 104 -18.74 -31.88 -43.73
N TYR A 105 -18.63 -33.07 -43.12
CA TYR A 105 -18.23 -33.23 -41.71
C TYR A 105 -16.81 -32.74 -41.45
N ALA A 106 -15.88 -33.06 -42.35
CA ALA A 106 -14.49 -32.64 -42.22
C ALA A 106 -14.35 -31.11 -42.24
N HIS A 107 -15.07 -30.43 -43.14
CA HIS A 107 -15.10 -28.98 -43.23
C HIS A 107 -15.76 -28.35 -42.00
N ALA A 108 -16.90 -28.87 -41.55
CA ALA A 108 -17.57 -28.40 -40.34
C ALA A 108 -16.70 -28.53 -39.09
N LEU A 109 -15.92 -29.62 -38.98
CA LEU A 109 -14.99 -29.85 -37.88
C LEU A 109 -13.81 -28.86 -37.91
N GLN A 110 -13.24 -28.58 -39.09
CA GLN A 110 -12.18 -27.57 -39.24
C GLN A 110 -12.68 -26.18 -38.84
N LEU A 111 -13.84 -25.79 -39.37
CA LEU A 111 -14.46 -24.50 -39.07
C LEU A 111 -14.80 -24.36 -37.58
N HIS A 112 -15.22 -25.45 -36.93
CA HIS A 112 -15.40 -25.47 -35.47
C HIS A 112 -14.07 -25.27 -34.73
N LYS A 113 -13.01 -26.01 -35.09
CA LYS A 113 -11.68 -25.87 -34.46
C LYS A 113 -11.14 -24.44 -34.57
N ASP A 114 -11.30 -23.81 -35.73
CA ASP A 114 -10.83 -22.44 -35.95
C ASP A 114 -11.65 -21.43 -35.15
N LYS A 115 -12.98 -21.61 -35.05
CA LYS A 115 -13.82 -20.81 -34.14
C LYS A 115 -13.40 -20.96 -32.68
N GLN A 116 -13.11 -22.18 -32.22
CA GLN A 116 -12.67 -22.42 -30.84
C GLN A 116 -11.31 -21.76 -30.57
N ARG A 117 -10.37 -21.81 -31.54
CA ARG A 117 -9.07 -21.12 -31.44
C ARG A 117 -9.25 -19.60 -31.34
N GLU A 118 -10.15 -19.03 -32.13
CA GLU A 118 -10.41 -17.59 -32.12
C GLU A 118 -11.04 -17.14 -30.80
N ILE A 119 -12.08 -17.83 -30.32
CA ILE A 119 -12.71 -17.51 -29.03
C ILE A 119 -11.69 -17.64 -27.90
N ARG A 120 -10.86 -18.68 -27.91
CA ARG A 120 -9.78 -18.85 -26.93
C ARG A 120 -8.81 -17.66 -26.94
N ARG A 121 -8.36 -17.22 -28.12
CA ARG A 121 -7.47 -16.05 -28.25
C ARG A 121 -8.11 -14.79 -27.70
N GLN A 122 -9.40 -14.58 -27.95
CA GLN A 122 -10.13 -13.41 -27.45
C GLN A 122 -10.23 -13.44 -25.92
N LEU A 123 -10.53 -14.59 -25.33
CA LEU A 123 -10.57 -14.75 -23.88
C LEU A 123 -9.18 -14.55 -23.24
N GLU A 124 -8.12 -15.08 -23.85
CA GLU A 124 -6.74 -14.87 -23.39
C GLU A 124 -6.32 -13.39 -23.47
N THR A 125 -6.72 -12.70 -24.53
CA THR A 125 -6.46 -11.26 -24.70
C THR A 125 -7.17 -10.44 -23.62
N ARG A 126 -8.44 -10.75 -23.32
CA ARG A 126 -9.21 -10.12 -22.24
C ARG A 126 -8.60 -10.41 -20.86
N LEU A 127 -8.12 -11.63 -20.65
CA LEU A 127 -7.43 -12.00 -19.41
C LEU A 127 -6.15 -11.18 -19.23
N ALA A 128 -5.35 -11.04 -20.29
CA ALA A 128 -4.12 -10.25 -20.26
C ALA A 128 -4.40 -8.76 -19.98
N SER A 129 -5.45 -8.18 -20.58
CA SER A 129 -5.83 -6.78 -20.32
C SER A 129 -6.30 -6.58 -18.88
N LEU A 130 -7.18 -7.45 -18.37
CA LEU A 130 -7.63 -7.38 -16.97
C LEU A 130 -6.47 -7.58 -15.99
N GLN A 131 -5.52 -8.47 -16.29
CA GLN A 131 -4.31 -8.63 -15.47
C GLN A 131 -3.47 -7.35 -15.42
N ALA A 132 -3.33 -6.64 -16.54
CA ALA A 132 -2.63 -5.36 -16.57
C ALA A 132 -3.36 -4.29 -15.75
N GLU A 133 -4.68 -4.20 -15.85
CA GLU A 133 -5.50 -3.25 -15.08
C GLU A 133 -5.46 -3.54 -13.57
N VAL A 134 -5.53 -4.81 -13.17
CA VAL A 134 -5.37 -5.21 -11.76
C VAL A 134 -4.00 -4.82 -11.23
N ARG A 135 -2.94 -5.07 -12.00
CA ARG A 135 -1.58 -4.64 -11.64
C ARG A 135 -1.52 -3.11 -11.48
N GLN A 136 -2.08 -2.36 -12.42
CA GLN A 136 -2.11 -0.90 -12.35
C GLN A 136 -2.85 -0.40 -11.10
N GLN A 137 -4.00 -0.98 -10.76
CA GLN A 137 -4.72 -0.63 -9.53
C GLN A 137 -3.89 -0.94 -8.28
N LEU A 138 -3.16 -2.06 -8.24
CA LEU A 138 -2.27 -2.39 -7.13
C LEU A 138 -1.13 -1.36 -6.97
N LEU A 139 -0.56 -0.88 -8.07
CA LEU A 139 0.47 0.17 -8.07
C LEU A 139 -0.10 1.49 -7.52
N LEU A 140 -1.29 1.91 -7.95
CA LEU A 140 -1.98 3.10 -7.42
C LEU A 140 -2.26 3.01 -5.91
N HIS A 141 -2.54 1.81 -5.40
CA HIS A 141 -2.73 1.59 -3.98
C HIS A 141 -1.44 1.64 -3.17
N ARG A 142 -0.28 1.38 -3.78
CA ARG A 142 1.02 1.29 -3.10
C ARG A 142 2.15 1.91 -3.96
N PRO A 143 2.14 3.23 -4.16
CA PRO A 143 3.07 3.92 -5.08
C PRO A 143 4.55 3.75 -4.70
N TRP A 144 4.86 3.57 -3.41
CA TRP A 144 6.21 3.35 -2.88
C TRP A 144 6.77 1.96 -3.17
N ARG A 145 5.97 1.06 -3.74
CA ARG A 145 6.35 -0.31 -4.08
C ARG A 145 6.45 -0.52 -5.59
N CYS A 146 6.62 0.56 -6.35
CA CYS A 146 6.87 0.56 -7.78
C CYS A 146 8.34 0.87 -8.03
N VAL A 147 8.97 0.17 -8.97
CA VAL A 147 10.24 0.60 -9.56
C VAL A 147 9.89 1.40 -10.81
N GLU A 148 10.22 2.68 -10.81
CA GLU A 148 10.13 3.53 -12.01
C GLU A 148 11.17 3.01 -13.02
N ALA A 149 10.70 2.46 -14.14
CA ALA A 149 11.51 2.23 -15.32
C ALA A 149 11.03 3.16 -16.43
N ASP A 150 11.93 3.52 -17.36
CA ASP A 150 11.75 4.61 -18.34
C ASP A 150 10.44 4.57 -19.17
N PHE A 151 9.75 3.42 -19.25
CA PHE A 151 8.52 3.25 -20.03
C PHE A 151 7.41 2.46 -19.32
N ALA A 152 7.62 1.99 -18.08
CA ALA A 152 6.64 1.19 -17.35
C ALA A 152 6.93 1.14 -15.85
N GLU A 153 5.88 1.02 -15.05
CA GLU A 153 5.99 0.78 -13.62
C GLU A 153 5.94 -0.73 -13.34
N PHE A 154 6.95 -1.26 -12.64
CA PHE A 154 6.99 -2.66 -12.24
C PHE A 154 6.82 -2.80 -10.73
N PRO A 155 6.15 -3.86 -10.24
CA PRO A 155 6.08 -4.13 -8.82
C PRO A 155 7.49 -4.40 -8.28
N ALA A 156 7.85 -3.72 -7.20
CA ALA A 156 9.12 -3.93 -6.51
C ALA A 156 9.24 -5.39 -6.04
N PRO A 157 10.47 -5.95 -6.00
CA PRO A 157 10.70 -7.35 -5.61
C PRO A 157 10.14 -7.67 -4.22
N GLU A 158 10.11 -6.70 -3.30
CA GLU A 158 9.48 -6.84 -1.98
C GLU A 158 7.96 -7.04 -2.04
N LEU A 159 7.27 -6.40 -2.99
CA LEU A 159 5.83 -6.60 -3.20
C LEU A 159 5.56 -7.98 -3.77
N ALA A 160 6.38 -8.44 -4.73
CA ALA A 160 6.31 -9.80 -5.26
C ALA A 160 6.52 -10.85 -4.15
N ALA A 161 7.51 -10.63 -3.27
CA ALA A 161 7.77 -11.49 -2.12
C ALA A 161 6.57 -11.53 -1.15
N VAL A 162 6.01 -10.39 -0.77
CA VAL A 162 4.84 -10.31 0.13
C VAL A 162 3.59 -10.95 -0.47
N LEU A 163 3.36 -10.83 -1.77
CA LEU A 163 2.24 -11.52 -2.45
C LEU A 163 2.44 -13.04 -2.49
N SER A 164 3.68 -13.52 -2.47
CA SER A 164 4.01 -14.94 -2.48
C SER A 164 4.06 -15.58 -1.08
N SER A 165 4.44 -14.81 -0.05
CA SER A 165 4.64 -15.29 1.31
C SER A 165 3.32 -15.27 2.10
N LYS A 166 2.74 -16.43 2.33
CA LYS A 166 1.58 -16.63 3.22
C LYS A 166 1.97 -17.06 4.64
N SER A 167 3.22 -16.90 5.06
CA SER A 167 3.65 -17.33 6.39
C SER A 167 3.11 -16.38 7.45
N VAL A 168 2.05 -16.78 8.14
CA VAL A 168 1.58 -16.14 9.36
C VAL A 168 2.20 -16.91 10.52
N ASP A 169 3.04 -16.24 11.31
CA ASP A 169 3.57 -16.81 12.54
C ASP A 169 2.45 -16.83 13.59
N VAL A 170 2.19 -18.00 14.18
CA VAL A 170 1.20 -18.15 15.23
C VAL A 170 1.88 -18.58 16.51
N GLY A 171 1.53 -17.92 17.60
CA GLY A 171 2.05 -18.30 18.90
C GLY A 171 0.99 -18.33 19.96
N THR A 172 1.32 -19.03 21.03
CA THR A 172 0.44 -19.20 22.19
C THR A 172 0.98 -18.38 23.34
N ILE A 173 0.11 -17.58 23.95
CA ILE A 173 0.38 -16.88 25.19
C ILE A 173 -0.33 -17.66 26.30
N LYS A 174 0.43 -18.34 27.16
CA LYS A 174 -0.12 -18.98 28.36
C LYS A 174 -0.10 -17.98 29.51
N TYR A 175 -1.21 -17.82 30.20
CA TYR A 175 -1.33 -16.99 31.40
C TYR A 175 -2.29 -17.65 32.40
N PRO A 176 -2.11 -17.42 33.71
CA PRO A 176 -2.99 -17.98 34.72
C PRO A 176 -4.38 -17.29 34.65
N ALA A 177 -5.39 -18.05 34.24
CA ALA A 177 -6.79 -17.62 34.20
C ALA A 177 -7.66 -18.45 35.17
N PRO A 178 -8.67 -17.87 35.82
CA PRO A 178 -9.61 -18.63 36.65
C PRO A 178 -10.39 -19.64 35.80
N SER A 179 -10.67 -20.82 36.38
CA SER A 179 -11.20 -22.02 35.70
C SER A 179 -12.59 -21.89 35.05
N THR A 180 -13.19 -20.71 35.06
CA THR A 180 -14.57 -20.47 34.60
C THR A 180 -14.68 -19.64 33.32
N GLY A 181 -13.60 -19.53 32.54
CA GLY A 181 -13.66 -18.84 31.25
C GLY A 181 -12.44 -19.11 30.38
N GLN A 182 -12.39 -20.29 29.76
CA GLN A 182 -11.50 -20.49 28.62
C GLN A 182 -12.17 -19.91 27.37
N THR A 183 -11.85 -18.66 27.04
CA THR A 183 -12.04 -18.15 25.68
C THR A 183 -10.70 -18.27 24.98
N GLU A 184 -10.59 -19.22 24.05
CA GLU A 184 -9.46 -19.28 23.12
C GLU A 184 -9.55 -18.08 22.17
N ASP A 185 -9.05 -16.93 22.62
CA ASP A 185 -9.09 -15.70 21.85
C ASP A 185 -7.88 -15.63 20.91
N THR A 186 -8.14 -15.56 19.61
CA THR A 186 -7.10 -15.34 18.59
C THR A 186 -6.84 -13.84 18.43
N ILE A 187 -5.64 -13.38 18.78
CA ILE A 187 -5.25 -11.97 18.72
C ILE A 187 -4.25 -11.76 17.58
N PHE A 188 -4.58 -10.89 16.63
CA PHE A 188 -3.67 -10.50 15.57
C PHE A 188 -2.79 -9.33 16.03
N VAL A 189 -1.47 -9.53 15.99
CA VAL A 189 -0.49 -8.59 16.50
C VAL A 189 0.48 -8.20 15.39
N THR A 190 0.82 -6.91 15.29
CA THR A 190 1.86 -6.44 14.37
C THR A 190 3.27 -6.74 14.88
N PRO A 191 4.30 -6.82 14.02
CA PRO A 191 5.67 -7.10 14.47
C PRO A 191 6.18 -6.12 15.55
N ALA A 192 5.82 -4.83 15.44
CA ALA A 192 6.20 -3.82 16.43
C ALA A 192 5.49 -4.01 17.78
N GLN A 193 4.22 -4.41 17.77
CA GLN A 193 3.48 -4.75 19.00
C GLN A 193 4.02 -6.03 19.62
N LEU A 194 4.38 -7.03 18.81
CA LEU A 194 4.97 -8.28 19.26
C LEU A 194 6.35 -8.07 19.88
N ALA A 195 7.18 -7.18 19.33
CA ALA A 195 8.45 -6.78 19.93
C ALA A 195 8.25 -6.16 21.32
N LYS A 196 7.29 -5.23 21.46
CA LYS A 196 6.93 -4.65 22.77
C LYS A 196 6.38 -5.68 23.75
N LEU A 197 5.58 -6.64 23.29
CA LEU A 197 5.09 -7.72 24.14
C LEU A 197 6.25 -8.59 24.65
N ARG A 198 7.25 -8.88 23.80
CA ARG A 198 8.46 -9.59 24.21
C ARG A 198 9.23 -8.79 25.27
N GLU A 199 9.45 -7.49 25.05
CA GLU A 199 10.09 -6.60 26.03
C GLU A 199 9.36 -6.64 27.37
N LEU A 200 8.04 -6.46 27.36
CA LEU A 200 7.22 -6.49 28.58
C LEU A 200 7.26 -7.85 29.30
N VAL A 201 7.20 -8.97 28.56
CA VAL A 201 7.30 -10.31 29.17
C VAL A 201 8.69 -10.55 29.75
N THR A 202 9.75 -10.05 29.10
CA THR A 202 11.12 -10.13 29.66
C THR A 202 11.31 -9.25 30.89
N GLU A 203 10.68 -8.06 30.93
CA GLU A 203 10.73 -7.15 32.08
C GLU A 203 9.96 -7.69 33.29
N LEU A 204 8.84 -8.38 33.06
CA LEU A 204 8.00 -8.92 34.12
C LEU A 204 8.63 -10.12 34.84
N GLN A 205 9.65 -10.77 34.26
CA GLN A 205 10.37 -11.94 34.84
C GLN A 205 9.44 -12.99 35.50
N SER A 206 8.19 -13.11 35.06
CA SER A 206 7.23 -14.02 35.69
C SER A 206 7.24 -15.37 34.99
N ASP A 207 7.51 -16.44 35.74
CA ASP A 207 7.51 -17.83 35.26
C ASP A 207 6.15 -18.28 34.70
N ASP A 208 5.09 -17.49 34.95
CA ASP A 208 3.70 -17.78 34.64
C ASP A 208 3.26 -17.35 33.23
N VAL A 209 4.06 -16.54 32.50
CA VAL A 209 3.72 -16.08 31.14
C VAL A 209 4.73 -16.61 30.12
N LYS A 210 4.33 -17.62 29.35
CA LYS A 210 5.15 -18.21 28.28
C LYS A 210 4.63 -17.77 26.91
N LEU A 211 5.52 -17.13 26.14
CA LEU A 211 5.32 -16.76 24.74
C LEU A 211 6.07 -17.76 23.84
N GLU A 212 5.36 -18.70 23.24
CA GLU A 212 5.92 -19.65 22.27
C GLU A 212 5.37 -19.30 20.88
N LEU A 213 6.25 -19.01 19.91
CA LEU A 213 5.86 -18.79 18.51
C LEU A 213 6.31 -19.98 17.68
N LEU A 214 5.41 -20.55 16.88
CA LEU A 214 5.69 -21.61 15.94
C LEU A 214 5.25 -21.16 14.54
N PRO A 215 6.00 -21.51 13.48
CA PRO A 215 5.51 -21.29 12.12
C PRO A 215 4.26 -22.15 11.90
N LEU A 216 3.18 -21.56 11.37
CA LEU A 216 1.96 -22.32 11.09
C LEU A 216 2.16 -23.15 9.82
N ASP A 217 2.00 -24.47 9.91
CA ASP A 217 2.07 -25.35 8.74
C ASP A 217 0.85 -25.17 7.83
N ASN A 218 1.10 -25.20 6.51
CA ASN A 218 0.22 -24.81 5.40
C ASN A 218 -1.11 -25.60 5.23
N THR A 219 -1.59 -26.35 6.22
CA THR A 219 -2.71 -27.29 6.04
C THR A 219 -4.05 -26.85 6.63
N VAL A 220 -4.12 -25.74 7.36
CA VAL A 220 -5.39 -25.28 7.95
C VAL A 220 -5.83 -23.96 7.31
N CYS A 221 -6.72 -24.06 6.33
CA CYS A 221 -7.50 -22.92 5.85
C CYS A 221 -8.39 -22.42 6.99
N ALA A 222 -8.22 -21.15 7.39
CA ALA A 222 -9.20 -20.48 8.25
C ALA A 222 -10.54 -20.39 7.50
N ALA A 223 -11.60 -20.87 8.15
CA ALA A 223 -13.00 -20.78 7.70
C ALA A 223 -13.55 -19.36 7.85
#